data_AF-A0A2G1DLU2-F1
#
_entry.id   AF-A0A2G1DLU2-F1
#
_cell.length_a   1.000
_cell.length_b   1.000
_cell.length_c   1.000
_cell.angle_alpha   90.00
_cell.angle_beta   90.00
_cell.angle_gamma   90.00
#
_symmetry.space_group_name_H-M   'P 1'
#
loop_
_entity.id
_entity.type
_entity.pdbx_description
1 polymer ?
#
loop_
_entity_poly.entity_id
_entity_poly.type
_entity_poly.pdbx_seq_one_letter_code
_entity_poly.pdbx_strand_id
1 'polypeptide(L)'
;MLLMKLEAKEKFCFLRLAHYLARIDSDYGEKEHEIIEEYCIEMGIENEEIFDFDDFNLQDTLKCFKSTKSKKIVMLELMILIHADDSFDFKEKELIEDINTTFGFTKKHMNYFSQWGKAVASLYEQGKLLIGEDFN
;
A
#
# COMPACT_ATOMS: atom_id res chain seq x y z
N MET A 1 8.46 -6.96 2.62
CA MET A 1 8.18 -5.62 2.09
C MET A 1 9.51 -4.86 1.93
N LEU A 2 9.51 -3.71 1.25
CA LEU A 2 10.69 -2.93 0.82
C LEU A 2 10.74 -1.53 1.46
N LEU A 3 9.89 -1.24 2.44
CA LEU A 3 9.61 0.12 2.94
C LEU A 3 10.78 0.71 3.72
N MET A 4 11.64 -0.13 4.28
CA MET A 4 12.90 0.34 4.89
C MET A 4 13.89 0.96 3.91
N LYS A 5 13.64 0.87 2.59
CA LYS A 5 14.44 1.54 1.55
C LYS A 5 13.96 2.97 1.25
N LEU A 6 12.86 3.42 1.85
CA LEU A 6 12.35 4.79 1.75
C LEU A 6 13.05 5.72 2.75
N GLU A 7 13.14 6.99 2.40
CA GLU A 7 13.57 8.03 3.35
C GLU A 7 12.54 8.22 4.46
N ALA A 8 12.96 8.73 5.63
CA ALA A 8 12.06 8.92 6.78
C ALA A 8 10.77 9.67 6.41
N LYS A 9 10.87 10.77 5.67
CA LYS A 9 9.70 11.53 5.20
C LYS A 9 8.82 10.72 4.24
N GLU A 10 9.42 9.93 3.35
CA GLU A 10 8.69 9.11 2.39
C GLU A 10 7.90 8.00 3.09
N LYS A 11 8.40 7.44 4.20
CA LYS A 11 7.69 6.45 5.02
C LYS A 11 6.37 7.00 5.57
N PHE A 12 6.39 8.18 6.18
CA PHE A 12 5.17 8.83 6.67
C PHE A 12 4.18 9.14 5.53
N CYS A 13 4.67 9.65 4.40
CA CYS A 13 3.80 9.90 3.24
C CYS A 13 3.23 8.58 2.68
N PHE A 14 3.98 7.48 2.71
CA PHE A 14 3.50 6.17 2.27
C PHE A 14 2.40 5.64 3.20
N LEU A 15 2.58 5.70 4.52
CA LEU A 15 1.56 5.25 5.46
C LEU A 15 0.27 6.04 5.32
N ARG A 16 0.33 7.37 5.21
CA ARG A 16 -0.85 8.20 4.94
C ARG A 16 -1.57 7.77 3.66
N LEU A 17 -0.81 7.45 2.61
CA LEU A 17 -1.36 6.98 1.34
C LEU A 17 -2.00 5.59 1.46
N ALA A 18 -1.37 4.66 2.19
CA ALA A 18 -1.88 3.32 2.43
C ALA A 18 -3.19 3.37 3.23
N HIS A 19 -3.26 4.18 4.29
CA HIS A 19 -4.48 4.37 5.06
C HIS A 19 -5.63 4.95 4.25
N TYR A 20 -5.34 5.92 3.38
CA TYR A 20 -6.33 6.51 2.49
C TYR A 20 -6.86 5.49 1.48
N LEU A 21 -5.96 4.69 0.89
CA LEU A 21 -6.31 3.63 -0.05
C LEU A 21 -7.25 2.60 0.59
N ALA A 22 -6.88 2.04 1.75
CA ALA A 22 -7.67 1.06 2.48
C ALA A 22 -8.97 1.59 3.10
N ARG A 23 -9.36 2.85 2.87
CA ARG A 23 -10.60 3.45 3.41
C ARG A 23 -11.45 4.12 2.34
N ILE A 24 -11.01 4.13 1.08
CA ILE A 24 -11.64 4.92 0.03
C ILE A 24 -13.04 4.39 -0.36
N ASP A 25 -13.28 3.09 -0.19
CA ASP A 25 -14.54 2.44 -0.53
C ASP A 25 -15.44 2.10 0.66
N SER A 26 -15.09 2.63 1.85
CA SER A 26 -15.79 2.50 3.13
C SER A 26 -15.69 1.15 3.85
N ASP A 27 -14.99 0.15 3.31
CA ASP A 27 -14.74 -1.12 4.02
C ASP A 27 -13.24 -1.28 4.32
N TYR A 28 -12.81 -0.88 5.52
CA TYR A 28 -11.44 -1.13 5.97
C TYR A 28 -11.38 -2.55 6.54
N GLY A 29 -10.99 -3.50 5.69
CA GLY A 29 -11.01 -4.92 5.98
C GLY A 29 -9.96 -5.34 7.01
N GLU A 30 -10.14 -6.54 7.58
CA GLU A 30 -9.20 -7.12 8.54
C GLU A 30 -7.83 -7.37 7.91
N LYS A 31 -7.77 -7.90 6.68
CA LYS A 31 -6.48 -8.18 6.01
C LYS A 31 -5.74 -6.90 5.63
N GLU A 32 -6.46 -5.86 5.21
CA GLU A 32 -5.86 -4.55 4.98
C GLU A 32 -5.32 -3.94 6.27
N HIS A 33 -6.04 -4.13 7.38
CA HIS A 33 -5.58 -3.70 8.69
C HIS A 33 -4.28 -4.39 9.09
N GLU A 34 -4.21 -5.71 8.97
CA GLU A 34 -3.00 -6.48 9.24
C GLU A 34 -1.81 -6.03 8.37
N ILE A 35 -2.02 -5.80 7.07
CA ILE A 35 -0.94 -5.34 6.19
C ILE A 35 -0.46 -3.93 6.55
N ILE A 36 -1.37 -3.04 6.92
CA ILE A 36 -0.98 -1.69 7.38
C ILE A 36 -0.19 -1.78 8.70
N GLU A 37 -0.58 -2.64 9.64
CA GLU A 37 0.19 -2.90 10.85
C GLU A 37 1.59 -3.43 10.52
N GLU A 38 1.71 -4.33 9.56
CA GLU A 38 3.01 -4.82 9.09
C GLU A 38 3.87 -3.73 8.45
N TYR A 39 3.26 -2.81 7.70
CA TYR A 39 3.96 -1.63 7.19
C TYR A 39 4.49 -0.78 8.34
N CYS A 40 3.67 -0.51 9.35
CA CYS A 40 4.05 0.22 10.56
C CYS A 40 5.23 -0.46 11.28
N ILE A 41 5.14 -1.77 11.50
CA ILE A 41 6.20 -2.59 12.11
C ILE A 41 7.48 -2.55 11.29
N GLU A 42 7.42 -2.75 9.97
CA GLU A 42 8.61 -2.73 9.10
C GLU A 42 9.31 -1.37 9.17
N MET A 43 8.54 -0.28 9.16
CA MET A 43 9.08 1.07 9.16
C MET A 43 9.49 1.60 10.54
N GLY A 44 9.03 0.94 11.61
CA GLY A 44 9.25 1.33 13.00
C GLY A 44 8.44 2.57 13.39
N ILE A 45 7.19 2.67 12.95
CA ILE A 45 6.31 3.82 13.20
C ILE A 45 5.01 3.29 13.83
N GLU A 46 4.52 3.95 14.89
CA GLU A 46 3.26 3.59 15.56
C GLU A 46 2.05 4.04 14.73
N ASN A 47 1.04 3.18 14.59
CA ASN A 47 -0.11 3.40 13.71
C ASN A 47 -1.01 4.58 14.16
N GLU A 48 -1.13 4.77 15.47
CA GLU A 48 -2.04 5.74 16.11
C GLU A 48 -1.72 7.21 15.77
N GLU A 49 -0.52 7.52 15.26
CA GLU A 49 -0.04 8.89 15.09
C GLU A 49 -0.24 9.49 13.68
N ILE A 50 -0.68 8.69 12.69
CA ILE A 50 -0.32 8.99 11.29
C ILE A 50 -1.47 9.52 10.44
N PHE A 51 -2.71 9.13 10.71
CA PHE A 51 -3.79 9.32 9.74
C PHE A 51 -5.01 10.07 10.27
N ASP A 52 -5.11 11.33 9.85
CA ASP A 52 -6.35 12.10 9.83
C ASP A 52 -6.86 12.13 8.37
N PHE A 53 -8.05 11.54 8.14
CA PHE A 53 -8.66 11.47 6.81
C PHE A 53 -9.02 12.88 6.29
N ASP A 54 -9.43 13.79 7.18
CA ASP A 54 -9.90 15.13 6.81
C ASP A 54 -8.76 16.07 6.36
N ASP A 55 -7.52 15.77 6.75
CA ASP A 55 -6.31 16.51 6.35
C ASP A 55 -5.52 15.81 5.21
N PHE A 56 -6.04 14.72 4.63
CA PHE A 56 -5.34 14.01 3.57
C PHE A 56 -5.38 14.76 2.23
N ASN A 57 -4.22 15.08 1.68
CA ASN A 57 -4.06 15.58 0.32
C ASN A 57 -3.20 14.63 -0.52
N LEU A 58 -3.81 13.99 -1.52
CA LEU A 58 -3.14 13.04 -2.40
C LEU A 58 -1.95 13.69 -3.12
N GLN A 59 -2.13 14.86 -3.72
CA GLN A 59 -1.10 15.50 -4.54
C GLN A 59 0.12 15.91 -3.70
N ASP A 60 -0.08 16.43 -2.50
CA ASP A 60 1.02 16.81 -1.62
C ASP A 60 1.75 15.60 -1.04
N THR A 61 1.02 14.52 -0.76
CA THR A 61 1.60 13.23 -0.35
C THR A 61 2.46 12.64 -1.46
N LEU A 62 1.98 12.66 -2.72
CA LEU A 62 2.73 12.12 -3.87
C LEU A 62 4.01 12.92 -4.19
N LYS A 63 4.04 14.21 -3.88
CA LYS A 63 5.26 15.05 -4.02
C LYS A 63 6.39 14.65 -3.07
N CYS A 64 6.12 13.88 -2.00
CA CYS A 64 7.17 13.36 -1.12
C CYS A 64 8.14 12.42 -1.87
N PHE A 65 7.64 11.66 -2.84
CA PHE A 65 8.39 10.62 -3.52
C PHE A 65 9.14 11.17 -4.73
N LYS A 66 10.40 11.56 -4.51
CA LYS A 66 11.20 12.24 -5.53
C LYS A 66 11.88 11.26 -6.47
N SER A 67 12.41 10.16 -5.92
CA SER A 67 13.21 9.22 -6.69
C SER A 67 12.34 8.20 -7.44
N THR A 68 12.76 7.79 -8.64
CA THR A 68 12.10 6.69 -9.38
C THR A 68 12.09 5.40 -8.57
N LYS A 69 13.11 5.17 -7.73
CA LYS A 69 13.19 4.02 -6.83
C LYS A 69 12.07 4.06 -5.79
N SER A 70 11.89 5.21 -5.11
CA SER A 70 10.85 5.40 -4.10
C SER A 70 9.46 5.24 -4.70
N LYS A 71 9.19 5.86 -5.86
CA LYS A 71 7.92 5.70 -6.59
C LYS A 71 7.61 4.24 -6.93
N LYS A 72 8.63 3.46 -7.32
CA LYS A 72 8.47 2.01 -7.60
C LYS A 72 8.17 1.22 -6.33
N ILE A 73 8.85 1.52 -5.23
CA ILE A 73 8.57 0.89 -3.93
C ILE A 73 7.12 1.16 -3.53
N VAL A 74 6.69 2.42 -3.53
CA VAL A 74 5.30 2.80 -3.22
C VAL A 74 4.31 1.99 -4.06
N MET A 75 4.50 1.94 -5.38
CA MET A 75 3.57 1.22 -6.25
C MET A 75 3.58 -0.29 -6.02
N LEU A 76 4.73 -0.90 -5.74
CA LEU A 76 4.82 -2.33 -5.42
C LEU A 76 4.10 -2.66 -4.12
N GLU A 77 4.32 -1.87 -3.08
CA GLU A 77 3.75 -2.12 -1.75
C GLU A 77 2.24 -1.86 -1.75
N LEU A 78 1.75 -0.78 -2.38
CA LEU A 78 0.29 -0.57 -2.52
C LEU A 78 -0.38 -1.71 -3.30
N MET A 79 0.31 -2.37 -4.24
CA MET A 79 -0.23 -3.53 -4.95
C MET A 79 -0.30 -4.78 -4.08
N ILE A 80 0.39 -4.83 -2.94
CA ILE A 80 0.16 -5.90 -1.96
C ILE A 80 -1.13 -5.59 -1.21
N LEU A 81 -1.31 -4.34 -0.75
CA LEU A 81 -2.48 -3.90 0.01
C LEU A 81 -3.80 -4.12 -0.76
N ILE A 82 -3.91 -3.67 -2.00
CA ILE A 82 -5.15 -3.81 -2.80
C ILE A 82 -5.45 -5.26 -3.26
N HIS A 83 -4.50 -6.18 -3.09
CA HIS A 83 -4.69 -7.61 -3.39
C HIS A 83 -4.75 -8.45 -2.11
N ALA A 84 -4.81 -7.79 -0.95
CA ALA A 84 -4.96 -8.44 0.34
C ALA A 84 -6.34 -9.05 0.50
N ASP A 85 -7.35 -8.26 0.13
CA ASP A 85 -8.73 -8.67 0.07
C ASP A 85 -9.08 -9.18 -1.33
N ASP A 86 -10.05 -10.11 -1.39
CA ASP A 86 -10.44 -10.78 -2.63
C ASP A 86 -11.22 -9.86 -3.60
N SER A 87 -11.60 -8.65 -3.16
CA SER A 87 -12.29 -7.63 -3.96
C SER A 87 -11.38 -6.46 -4.28
N PHE A 88 -10.90 -6.40 -5.53
CA PHE A 88 -10.20 -5.22 -6.03
C PHE A 88 -11.23 -4.19 -6.53
N ASP A 89 -11.53 -3.20 -5.71
CA ASP A 89 -12.68 -2.32 -5.86
C ASP A 89 -12.46 -1.18 -6.87
N PHE A 90 -13.56 -0.61 -7.37
CA PHE A 90 -13.48 0.40 -8.44
C PHE A 90 -12.73 1.67 -8.01
N LYS A 91 -12.95 2.12 -6.77
CA LYS A 91 -12.32 3.34 -6.25
C LYS A 91 -10.82 3.16 -5.97
N GLU A 92 -10.41 1.99 -5.51
CA GLU A 92 -9.00 1.67 -5.34
C GLU A 92 -8.25 1.68 -6.67
N LYS A 93 -8.86 1.11 -7.72
CA LYS A 93 -8.33 1.17 -9.09
C LYS A 93 -8.16 2.61 -9.55
N GLU A 94 -9.18 3.44 -9.37
CA GLU A 94 -9.14 4.86 -9.74
C GLU A 94 -7.99 5.58 -9.00
N LEU A 95 -7.84 5.33 -7.69
CA LEU A 95 -6.75 5.90 -6.91
C LEU A 95 -5.36 5.44 -7.40
N ILE A 96 -5.19 4.16 -7.71
CA ILE A 96 -3.93 3.63 -8.28
C ILE A 96 -3.62 4.27 -9.64
N GLU A 97 -4.63 4.49 -10.47
CA GLU A 97 -4.49 5.21 -11.74
C GLU A 97 -4.08 6.67 -11.51
N ASP A 98 -4.70 7.37 -10.57
CA ASP A 98 -4.36 8.73 -10.17
C ASP A 98 -2.92 8.86 -9.67
N ILE A 99 -2.48 7.92 -8.83
CA ILE A 99 -1.08 7.85 -8.39
C ILE A 99 -0.16 7.66 -9.60
N ASN A 100 -0.54 6.77 -10.53
CA ASN A 100 0.26 6.51 -11.72
C ASN A 100 0.30 7.71 -12.69
N THR A 101 -0.73 8.56 -12.76
CA THR A 101 -0.67 9.81 -13.54
C THR A 101 0.47 10.72 -13.05
N THR A 102 0.73 10.71 -11.74
CA THR A 102 1.80 11.50 -11.11
C THR A 102 3.17 10.82 -11.21
N PHE A 103 3.20 9.48 -11.12
CA PHE A 103 4.45 8.73 -11.15
C PHE A 103 4.97 8.45 -12.56
N GLY A 104 4.07 8.39 -13.55
CA GLY A 104 4.39 8.27 -14.97
C GLY A 104 4.86 6.88 -15.39
N PHE A 105 4.37 5.80 -14.77
CA PHE A 105 4.73 4.45 -15.22
C PHE A 105 3.88 4.00 -16.41
N THR A 106 4.51 3.22 -17.29
CA THR A 106 3.83 2.64 -18.45
C THR A 106 2.88 1.53 -18.03
N LYS A 107 1.86 1.24 -18.84
CA LYS A 107 0.93 0.13 -18.62
C LYS A 107 1.64 -1.22 -18.39
N LYS A 108 2.78 -1.44 -19.06
CA LYS A 108 3.61 -2.64 -18.88
C LYS A 108 4.17 -2.73 -17.46
N HIS A 109 4.68 -1.62 -16.92
CA HIS A 109 5.15 -1.57 -15.54
C HIS A 109 4.01 -1.80 -14.54
N MET A 110 2.87 -1.15 -14.74
CA MET A 110 1.70 -1.33 -13.88
C MET A 110 1.23 -2.79 -13.83
N ASN A 111 1.21 -3.48 -14.97
CA ASN A 111 0.88 -4.90 -15.03
C ASN A 111 1.87 -5.75 -14.23
N TYR A 112 3.18 -5.45 -14.31
CA TYR A 112 4.17 -6.16 -13.50
C TYR A 112 4.01 -5.89 -12.00
N PHE A 113 3.72 -4.65 -11.60
CA PHE A 113 3.52 -4.31 -10.19
C PHE A 113 2.30 -5.03 -9.62
N SER A 114 1.18 -5.05 -10.35
CA SER A 114 -0.02 -5.77 -9.93
C SER A 114 0.19 -7.28 -9.85
N GLN A 115 0.84 -7.90 -10.85
CA GLN A 115 1.13 -9.34 -10.81
C GLN A 115 2.05 -9.70 -9.65
N TRP A 116 3.06 -8.86 -9.38
CA TRP A 116 3.96 -9.07 -8.26
C TRP A 116 3.24 -8.92 -6.92
N GLY A 117 2.45 -7.85 -6.74
CA GLY A 117 1.69 -7.59 -5.51
C GLY A 117 0.74 -8.73 -5.19
N LYS A 118 -0.03 -9.19 -6.19
CA LYS A 118 -0.90 -10.37 -6.07
C LYS A 118 -0.14 -11.65 -5.67
N ALA A 119 1.02 -11.89 -6.27
CA ALA A 119 1.83 -13.05 -5.94
C ALA A 119 2.36 -12.98 -4.50
N VAL A 120 2.80 -11.81 -4.06
CA VAL A 120 3.29 -11.60 -2.69
C VAL A 120 2.16 -11.75 -1.68
N ALA A 121 1.01 -11.13 -1.90
CA ALA A 121 -0.16 -11.27 -1.02
C ALA A 121 -0.57 -12.74 -0.86
N SER A 122 -0.62 -13.49 -1.96
CA SER A 122 -0.94 -14.93 -1.92
C SER A 122 0.13 -15.77 -1.18
N LEU A 123 1.42 -15.47 -1.35
CA LEU A 123 2.49 -16.15 -0.62
C LEU A 123 2.47 -15.81 0.86
N TYR A 124 2.06 -14.59 1.20
CA TYR A 124 1.95 -14.11 2.57
C TYR A 124 0.83 -14.85 3.31
N GLU A 125 -0.34 -14.96 2.67
CA GLU A 125 -1.46 -15.76 3.16
C GLU A 125 -1.07 -17.23 3.39
N GLN A 126 -0.38 -17.83 2.42
CA GLN A 126 0.15 -19.19 2.57
C GLN A 126 1.15 -19.30 3.74
N GLY A 127 1.96 -18.27 3.96
CA GLY A 127 2.88 -18.18 5.09
C GLY A 127 2.16 -18.25 6.43
N LYS A 128 1.09 -17.46 6.60
CA LYS A 128 0.23 -17.44 7.81
C LYS A 128 -0.37 -18.81 8.10
N LEU A 129 -0.95 -19.44 7.08
CA LEU A 129 -1.52 -20.80 7.19
C LEU A 129 -0.47 -21.83 7.62
N LEU A 130 0.77 -21.73 7.11
CA LEU A 130 1.84 -22.67 7.44
C LEU A 130 2.35 -22.55 8.88
N ILE A 131 2.21 -21.38 9.51
CA ILE A 131 2.60 -21.16 10.92
C ILE A 131 1.43 -21.35 11.90
N GLY A 132 0.24 -21.69 11.41
CA GLY A 132 -0.94 -21.97 12.22
C GLY A 132 -1.72 -20.73 12.65
N GLU A 133 -1.55 -19.61 11.94
CA GLU A 133 -2.43 -18.45 12.03
C GLU A 133 -3.65 -18.69 11.12
N ASP A 134 -4.54 -19.59 11.54
CA ASP A 134 -5.83 -19.80 10.88
C ASP A 134 -6.78 -18.64 11.25
N PHE A 135 -7.44 -18.04 10.25
CA PHE A 135 -8.52 -17.05 10.44
C PHE A 135 -9.61 -17.64 11.33
N ASN A 136 -9.78 -17.09 12.54
CA ASN A 136 -10.95 -17.37 13.39
C ASN A 136 -12.12 -16.48 13.00
#